data_AF-A0A1W2B610-F1
#
_entry.id   AF-A0A1W2B610-F1
#
_cell.length_a   1.000
_cell.length_b   1.000
_cell.length_c   1.000
_cell.angle_alpha   90.00
_cell.angle_beta   90.00
_cell.angle_gamma   90.00
#
_symmetry.space_group_name_H-M   'P 1'
#
loop_
_entity.id
_entity.type
_entity.pdbx_description
1 polymer ?
#
loop_
_entity_poly.entity_id
_entity_poly.type
_entity_poly.pdbx_seq_one_letter_code
_entity_poly.pdbx_strand_id
1 'polypeptide(L)'
;MNFEDYVKRELQLHTDLLNQIQTTLSELLSYQKIGSRKFITPAEYCKLNGISRKTLHRYIKEDMVIAKKISSRKYLIQSDI
;
A
#
# COMPACT_ATOMS: atom_id res chain seq x y z
N MET A 1 -30.08 15.16 26.37
CA MET A 1 -28.69 15.36 25.93
C MET A 1 -28.39 16.83 26.15
N ASN A 2 -27.42 17.19 26.99
CA ASN A 2 -27.11 18.61 27.18
C ASN A 2 -26.31 19.12 25.96
N PHE A 3 -26.25 20.44 25.78
CA PHE A 3 -25.55 21.05 24.65
C PHE A 3 -24.06 20.69 24.61
N GLU A 4 -23.39 20.61 25.76
CA GLU A 4 -21.99 20.20 25.89
C GLU A 4 -21.75 18.75 25.43
N ASP A 5 -22.62 17.81 25.78
CA ASP A 5 -22.55 16.41 25.36
C ASP A 5 -22.74 16.29 23.84
N TYR A 6 -23.65 17.09 23.28
CA TYR A 6 -23.87 17.17 21.84
C TYR A 6 -22.61 17.69 21.12
N VAL A 7 -22.02 18.79 21.59
CA VAL A 7 -20.81 19.38 21.00
C VAL A 7 -19.62 18.41 21.10
N LYS A 8 -19.44 17.73 22.23
CA LYS A 8 -18.37 16.71 22.39
C LYS A 8 -18.54 15.56 21.40
N ARG A 9 -19.77 15.08 21.19
CA ARG A 9 -20.06 14.01 20.23
C ARG A 9 -19.76 14.44 18.79
N GLU A 10 -20.20 15.63 18.38
CA GLU A 10 -19.93 16.15 17.04
C GLU A 10 -18.41 16.33 16.80
N LEU A 11 -17.69 16.89 17.77
CA LEU A 11 -16.23 17.03 17.69
C LEU A 11 -15.52 15.68 17.56
N GLN A 12 -15.98 14.66 18.28
CA GLN A 12 -15.43 13.31 18.17
C GLN A 12 -15.67 12.73 16.79
N LEU A 13 -16.91 12.83 16.27
CA LEU A 13 -17.25 12.36 14.92
C LEU A 13 -16.39 13.02 13.84
N HIS A 14 -16.20 14.35 13.93
CA HIS A 14 -15.34 15.06 12.99
C HIS A 14 -13.87 14.64 13.10
N THR A 15 -13.37 14.42 14.32
CA THR A 15 -12.00 13.94 14.55
C THR A 15 -11.80 12.56 13.93
N ASP A 16 -12.74 11.65 14.12
CA ASP A 16 -12.68 10.30 13.56
C ASP A 16 -12.73 10.33 12.03
N LEU A 17 -13.57 11.19 11.44
CA LEU A 17 -13.63 11.38 10.00
C LEU A 17 -12.32 11.93 9.43
N LEU A 18 -11.71 12.92 10.10
CA LEU A 18 -10.41 13.46 9.69
C LEU A 18 -9.30 12.41 9.77
N ASN A 19 -9.30 11.57 10.81
CA ASN A 19 -8.35 10.46 10.94
C ASN A 19 -8.51 9.44 9.79
N GLN A 20 -9.75 9.13 9.40
CA GLN A 20 -10.02 8.25 8.26
C GLN A 20 -9.50 8.87 6.95
N ILE A 21 -9.80 10.14 6.69
CA ILE A 21 -9.32 10.87 5.51
C ILE A 21 -7.79 10.86 5.44
N GLN A 22 -7.12 11.16 6.56
CA GLN A 22 -5.66 11.17 6.64
C GLN A 22 -5.06 9.79 6.31
N THR A 23 -5.68 8.73 6.81
CA THR A 23 -5.27 7.33 6.54
C THR A 23 -5.41 7.02 5.04
N THR A 24 -6.58 7.32 4.46
CA THR A 24 -6.84 7.09 3.03
C THR A 24 -5.88 7.88 2.14
N LEU A 25 -5.61 9.16 2.45
CA LEU A 25 -4.66 9.98 1.69
C LEU A 25 -3.23 9.42 1.76
N SER A 26 -2.82 8.94 2.94
CA SER A 26 -1.50 8.34 3.14
C SER A 26 -1.34 7.06 2.30
N GLU A 27 -2.39 6.24 2.23
CA GLU A 27 -2.42 5.06 1.37
C GLU A 27 -2.33 5.46 -0.10
N LEU A 28 -3.16 6.39 -0.58
CA LEU A 28 -3.16 6.86 -1.97
C LEU A 28 -1.79 7.43 -2.39
N LEU A 29 -1.15 8.24 -1.55
CA LEU A 29 0.19 8.77 -1.80
C LEU A 29 1.23 7.65 -1.89
N SER A 30 1.09 6.59 -1.07
CA SER A 30 1.96 5.43 -1.15
C SER A 30 1.78 4.68 -2.48
N TYR A 31 0.54 4.48 -2.94
CA TYR A 31 0.24 3.86 -4.23
C TYR A 31 0.79 4.69 -5.40
N GLN A 32 0.61 6.01 -5.39
CA GLN A 32 1.12 6.91 -6.42
C GLN A 32 2.66 6.87 -6.50
N LYS A 33 3.34 6.88 -5.34
CA LYS A 33 4.80 6.74 -5.30
C LYS A 33 5.28 5.42 -5.88
N ILE A 34 4.54 4.33 -5.64
CA ILE A 34 4.88 3.01 -6.17
C ILE A 34 4.67 2.97 -7.70
N GLY A 35 3.54 3.48 -8.21
CA GLY A 35 3.28 3.55 -9.67
C GLY A 35 4.27 4.43 -10.44
N SER A 36 4.88 5.44 -9.80
CA SER A 36 5.92 6.25 -10.46
C SER A 36 7.27 5.53 -10.65
N ARG A 37 7.48 4.35 -10.03
CA ARG A 37 8.76 3.64 -10.04
C ARG A 37 8.74 2.49 -11.04
N LYS A 38 9.73 2.47 -11.95
CA LYS A 38 9.96 1.32 -12.86
C LYS A 38 10.21 -0.01 -12.13
N PHE A 39 10.77 0.04 -10.92
CA PHE A 39 11.06 -1.14 -10.11
C PHE A 39 10.60 -0.93 -8.68
N ILE A 40 9.94 -1.93 -8.12
CA ILE A 40 9.38 -1.92 -6.78
C ILE A 40 9.88 -3.13 -5.99
N THR A 41 9.81 -3.05 -4.67
CA THR A 41 10.23 -4.16 -3.82
C THR A 41 9.25 -5.33 -3.90
N PRO A 42 9.68 -6.58 -3.62
CA PRO A 42 8.78 -7.72 -3.55
C PRO A 42 7.64 -7.54 -2.54
N ALA A 43 7.87 -6.78 -1.47
CA ALA A 43 6.84 -6.48 -0.47
C ALA A 43 5.78 -5.51 -1.03
N GLU A 44 6.21 -4.45 -1.72
CA GLU A 44 5.30 -3.50 -2.39
C GLU A 44 4.46 -4.24 -3.45
N TYR A 45 5.07 -5.06 -4.31
CA TYR A 45 4.35 -5.83 -5.33
C TYR A 45 3.30 -6.77 -4.72
N CYS A 46 3.66 -7.50 -3.65
CA CYS A 46 2.74 -8.37 -2.93
C CYS A 46 1.56 -7.59 -2.34
N LYS A 47 1.83 -6.40 -1.76
CA LYS A 47 0.79 -5.54 -1.19
C LYS A 47 -0.17 -5.03 -2.26
N LEU A 48 0.36 -4.53 -3.39
CA LEU A 48 -0.43 -4.02 -4.51
C LEU A 48 -1.37 -5.08 -5.10
N ASN A 49 -0.85 -6.29 -5.30
CA ASN A 49 -1.60 -7.37 -5.96
C ASN A 49 -2.38 -8.24 -4.97
N GLY A 50 -2.30 -7.99 -3.66
CA GLY A 50 -2.94 -8.82 -2.64
C GLY A 50 -2.45 -10.28 -2.61
N ILE A 51 -1.19 -10.54 -3.00
CA ILE A 51 -0.64 -11.90 -3.11
C ILE A 51 0.41 -12.19 -2.04
N SER A 52 0.58 -13.48 -1.71
CA SER A 52 1.66 -13.92 -0.82
C SER A 52 3.04 -13.89 -1.49
N ARG A 53 4.11 -13.86 -0.69
CA ARG A 53 5.48 -14.02 -1.21
C ARG A 53 5.71 -15.37 -1.90
N LYS A 54 5.03 -16.44 -1.45
CA LYS A 54 5.12 -17.76 -2.10
C LYS A 54 4.56 -17.69 -3.52
N THR A 55 3.41 -17.04 -3.68
CA THR A 55 2.77 -16.81 -4.98
C THR A 55 3.66 -15.97 -5.88
N LEU A 56 4.23 -14.87 -5.38
CA LEU A 56 5.19 -14.07 -6.14
C LEU A 56 6.40 -14.90 -6.60
N HIS A 57 6.95 -15.75 -5.73
CA HIS A 57 8.07 -16.61 -6.09
C HIS A 57 7.71 -17.62 -7.19
N ARG A 58 6.46 -18.08 -7.22
CA ARG A 58 5.94 -18.93 -8.30
C ARG A 58 5.85 -18.14 -9.60
N TYR A 59 5.30 -16.92 -9.56
CA TYR A 59 5.18 -16.07 -10.75
C TYR A 59 6.53 -15.71 -11.38
N ILE A 60 7.56 -15.49 -10.56
CA ILE A 60 8.92 -15.28 -11.06
C ILE A 60 9.46 -16.53 -11.77
N LYS A 61 9.13 -17.74 -11.28
CA LYS A 61 9.55 -19.00 -11.91
C LYS A 61 8.75 -19.34 -13.16
N GLU A 62 7.49 -18.92 -13.21
CA GLU A 62 6.58 -19.09 -14.34
C GLU A 62 6.74 -17.98 -15.40
N ASP A 63 7.79 -17.14 -15.29
CA ASP A 63 8.09 -15.98 -16.15
C ASP A 63 6.90 -15.00 -16.32
N MET A 64 5.97 -15.00 -15.38
CA MET A 64 4.82 -14.09 -15.37
C MET A 64 5.19 -12.67 -14.92
N VAL A 65 6.33 -12.52 -14.23
CA VAL A 65 6.76 -11.26 -13.62
C VAL A 65 8.27 -11.10 -13.77
N ILE A 66 8.71 -9.92 -14.21
CA ILE A 66 10.14 -9.64 -14.41
C ILE A 66 10.79 -9.25 -13.08
N ALA A 67 11.74 -10.08 -12.62
CA ALA A 67 12.54 -9.82 -11.43
C ALA A 67 13.96 -9.36 -11.79
N LYS A 68 14.33 -8.15 -11.37
CA LYS A 68 15.70 -7.63 -11.51
C LYS A 68 16.52 -7.96 -10.27
N LYS A 69 17.50 -8.85 -10.40
CA LYS A 69 18.45 -9.16 -9.32
C LYS A 69 19.35 -7.94 -9.04
N ILE A 70 19.50 -7.62 -7.76
CA ILE A 70 20.49 -6.65 -7.25
C ILE A 70 21.69 -7.39 -6.66
N SER A 71 21.44 -8.49 -5.94
CA SER A 71 22.47 -9.35 -5.37
C SER A 71 21.99 -10.80 -5.28
N SER A 72 22.81 -11.68 -4.72
CA SER A 72 22.45 -13.09 -4.48
C SER A 72 21.16 -13.27 -3.66
N ARG A 73 20.83 -12.30 -2.79
CA ARG A 73 19.66 -12.36 -1.89
C ARG A 73 18.62 -11.28 -2.14
N LYS A 74 18.90 -10.28 -2.97
CA LYS A 74 18.02 -9.12 -3.17
C LYS A 74 17.62 -9.00 -4.64
N TYR A 75 16.34 -8.78 -4.87
CA TYR A 75 15.76 -8.50 -6.19
C TYR A 75 14.63 -7.48 -6.08
N LEU A 76 14.36 -6.79 -7.18
CA LEU A 76 13.21 -5.92 -7.36
C LEU A 76 12.30 -6.52 -8.43
N ILE A 77 11.05 -6.10 -8.42
CA ILE A 77 10.05 -6.47 -9.41
C ILE A 77 9.82 -5.29 -10.34
N GLN A 78 9.78 -5.53 -11.64
CA GLN A 78 9.36 -4.51 -12.59
C GLN A 78 7.90 -4.14 -12.32
N SER A 79 7.63 -2.84 -12.17
CA SER A 79 6.25 -2.35 -12.06
C SER A 79 5.70 -2.18 -13.47
N ASP A 80 4.57 -2.84 -13.73
CA ASP A 80 3.77 -2.62 -14.94
C ASP A 80 2.60 -1.63 -14.69
N ILE A 81 2.53 -1.07 -13.47
CA ILE A 81 1.64 0.04 -13.10
C ILE A 81 2.20 1.35 -13.67
#